data_AF-A0A933KA23-F1
#
_entry.id   AF-A0A933KA23-F1
#
_cell.length_a   1.000
_cell.length_b   1.000
_cell.length_c   1.000
_cell.angle_alpha   90.00
_cell.angle_beta   90.00
_cell.angle_gamma   90.00
#
_symmetry.space_group_name_H-M   'P 1'
#
loop_
_entity.id
_entity.type
_entity.pdbx_description
1 polymer ?
#
loop_
_entity_poly.entity_id
_entity_poly.type
_entity_poly.pdbx_seq_one_letter_code
_entity_poly.pdbx_strand_id
1 'polypeptide(L)'
;MRPESTRQENRRPRAFTLLEVLMAFLSGSILIGIIYFFFFGMYRTSGKALDKMDLNGIAELAIDTLTRDLRMTYTFNEVKPDRLTIQRLPGEEIQSGQGFSVDQLHLKAVEYALVKGEQRAKLVRKEGMADAGKVIFEVDDAAKEIFTAYVLDVPQEKGDQFPRFHVFDTVGQPSGELKRITLVRVSLALKIANDRIHVISKVFLPLAYNNTLQANWNVE
;
A
#
# COMPACT_ATOMS: atom_id res chain seq x y z
N MET A 1 -31.21 -5.53 -93.62
CA MET A 1 -30.31 -5.82 -92.49
C MET A 1 -29.33 -4.67 -92.36
N ARG A 2 -29.47 -3.85 -91.32
CA ARG A 2 -28.50 -2.79 -90.95
C ARG A 2 -27.53 -3.39 -89.93
N PRO A 3 -26.22 -3.12 -90.00
CA PRO A 3 -25.32 -3.49 -88.91
C PRO A 3 -25.52 -2.48 -87.77
N GLU A 4 -25.85 -2.99 -86.59
CA GLU A 4 -25.81 -2.22 -85.35
C GLU A 4 -24.34 -1.96 -85.00
N SER A 5 -23.92 -0.70 -85.06
CA SER A 5 -22.62 -0.28 -84.55
C SER A 5 -22.66 -0.32 -83.02
N THR A 6 -22.11 -1.37 -82.43
CA THR A 6 -21.78 -1.42 -81.01
C THR A 6 -20.76 -0.33 -80.71
N ARG A 7 -21.25 0.79 -80.19
CA ARG A 7 -20.42 1.88 -79.66
C ARG A 7 -19.74 1.34 -78.39
N GLN A 8 -18.53 0.80 -78.54
CA GLN A 8 -17.67 0.51 -77.39
C GLN A 8 -17.37 1.85 -76.70
N GLU A 9 -18.04 2.06 -75.57
CA GLU A 9 -17.77 3.15 -74.66
C GLU A 9 -16.38 2.92 -74.08
N ASN A 10 -15.39 3.54 -74.71
CA ASN A 10 -13.99 3.49 -74.33
C ASN A 10 -13.84 4.17 -72.96
N ARG A 11 -14.08 3.42 -71.87
CA ARG A 11 -13.73 3.84 -70.51
C ARG A 11 -12.22 3.87 -70.42
N ARG A 12 -11.62 5.00 -70.83
CA ARG A 12 -10.20 5.26 -70.63
C ARG A 12 -9.89 5.07 -69.14
N PRO A 13 -8.82 4.36 -68.77
CA PRO A 13 -8.39 4.31 -67.38
C PRO A 13 -8.14 5.75 -66.93
N ARG A 14 -8.84 6.20 -65.88
CA ARG A 14 -8.60 7.51 -65.27
C ARG A 14 -7.18 7.47 -64.70
N ALA A 15 -6.23 8.06 -65.41
CA ALA A 15 -4.88 8.25 -64.90
C ALA A 15 -4.95 9.28 -63.78
N PHE A 16 -4.55 8.88 -62.57
CA PHE A 16 -4.44 9.80 -61.45
C PHE A 16 -3.46 10.91 -61.79
N THR A 17 -3.85 12.14 -61.48
CA THR A 17 -2.96 13.27 -61.67
C THR A 17 -1.85 13.24 -60.61
N LEU A 18 -0.63 13.68 -60.95
CA LEU A 18 0.48 13.77 -59.99
C LEU A 18 0.08 14.55 -58.72
N LEU A 19 -0.76 15.58 -58.90
CA LEU A 19 -1.34 16.38 -57.83
C LEU A 19 -2.22 15.56 -56.87
N GLU A 20 -3.09 14.69 -57.38
CA GLU A 20 -3.91 13.79 -56.55
C GLU A 20 -3.05 12.84 -55.72
N VAL A 21 -1.99 12.27 -56.32
CA VAL A 21 -1.07 11.37 -55.60
C VAL A 21 -0.33 12.13 -54.51
N LEU A 22 0.13 13.35 -54.78
CA LEU A 22 0.83 14.19 -53.80
C LEU A 22 -0.09 14.58 -52.63
N MET A 23 -1.34 14.96 -52.93
CA MET A 23 -2.35 15.27 -51.92
C MET A 23 -2.73 14.06 -51.07
N ALA A 24 -2.87 12.88 -51.69
CA ALA A 24 -3.13 11.63 -50.97
C ALA A 24 -1.96 11.27 -50.04
N PHE A 25 -0.72 11.48 -50.49
CA PHE A 25 0.46 11.19 -49.68
C PHE A 25 0.60 12.16 -48.49
N LEU A 26 0.38 13.46 -48.72
CA LEU A 26 0.39 14.48 -47.65
C LEU A 26 -0.68 14.22 -46.61
N SER A 27 -1.93 14.00 -47.04
CA SER A 27 -3.05 13.72 -46.13
C SER A 27 -2.84 12.40 -45.37
N GLY A 28 -2.36 11.35 -46.03
CA GLY A 28 -2.00 10.08 -45.39
C GLY A 28 -0.89 10.24 -44.35
N SER A 29 0.16 11.01 -44.67
CA SER A 29 1.28 11.27 -43.76
C SER A 29 0.84 12.04 -42.51
N ILE A 30 0.00 13.07 -42.70
CA ILE A 30 -0.58 13.84 -41.59
C ILE A 30 -1.45 12.93 -40.72
N LEU A 31 -2.31 12.11 -41.32
CA LEU A 31 -3.18 11.20 -40.59
C LEU A 31 -2.36 10.18 -39.77
N ILE A 32 -1.34 9.58 -40.36
CA ILE A 32 -0.43 8.66 -39.67
C ILE A 32 0.29 9.37 -38.53
N GLY A 33 0.78 10.60 -38.74
CA GLY A 33 1.42 11.41 -37.71
C GLY A 33 0.51 11.71 -36.53
N ILE A 34 -0.75 12.06 -36.79
CA ILE A 34 -1.78 12.29 -35.77
C ILE A 34 -2.06 10.99 -35.00
N ILE A 35 -2.30 9.89 -35.69
CA ILE A 35 -2.55 8.59 -35.06
C ILE A 35 -1.38 8.19 -34.18
N TYR A 36 -0.15 8.31 -34.67
CA TYR A 36 1.05 7.96 -33.91
C TYR A 36 1.20 8.85 -32.66
N PHE A 37 0.98 10.15 -32.80
CA PHE A 37 1.03 11.09 -31.68
C PHE A 37 0.00 10.74 -30.59
N PHE A 38 -1.25 10.46 -30.98
CA PHE A 38 -2.29 10.05 -30.05
C PHE A 38 -2.01 8.70 -29.41
N PHE A 39 -1.60 7.69 -30.18
CA PHE A 39 -1.26 6.37 -29.65
C PHE A 39 -0.10 6.44 -28.67
N PHE A 40 0.97 7.16 -29.01
CA PHE A 40 2.15 7.27 -28.15
C PHE A 40 1.84 8.06 -26.87
N GLY A 41 1.10 9.16 -27.00
CA GLY A 41 0.64 9.95 -25.86
C GLY A 41 -0.28 9.17 -24.93
N MET A 42 -1.26 8.46 -25.49
CA MET A 42 -2.20 7.62 -24.73
C MET A 42 -1.47 6.48 -24.02
N TYR A 43 -0.60 5.74 -24.71
CA TYR A 43 0.13 4.62 -24.11
C TYR A 43 1.02 5.07 -22.95
N ARG A 44 1.76 6.17 -23.13
CA ARG A 44 2.63 6.72 -22.08
C ARG A 44 1.84 7.26 -20.88
N THR A 45 0.68 7.85 -21.11
CA THR A 45 -0.17 8.40 -20.05
C THR A 45 -0.87 7.28 -19.29
N SER A 46 -1.43 6.30 -20.01
CA SER A 46 -2.09 5.14 -19.42
C SER A 46 -1.13 4.28 -18.61
N GLY A 47 0.08 4.02 -19.09
CA GLY A 47 1.09 3.26 -18.34
C GLY A 47 1.40 3.89 -16.99
N LYS A 48 1.70 5.19 -16.97
CA LYS A 48 1.94 5.92 -15.71
C LYS A 48 0.74 5.95 -14.77
N ALA A 49 -0.47 6.07 -15.32
CA ALA A 49 -1.69 6.06 -14.52
C ALA A 49 -1.92 4.69 -13.87
N LEU A 50 -1.66 3.59 -14.61
CA LEU A 50 -1.75 2.22 -14.11
C LEU A 50 -0.70 1.95 -13.03
N ASP A 51 0.57 2.27 -13.28
CA ASP A 51 1.66 2.06 -12.30
C ASP A 51 1.39 2.79 -10.98
N LYS A 52 0.86 4.02 -11.05
CA LYS A 52 0.47 4.80 -9.88
C LYS A 52 -0.76 4.23 -9.18
N MET A 53 -1.74 3.73 -9.92
CA MET A 53 -2.93 3.09 -9.36
C MET A 53 -2.55 1.80 -8.62
N ASP A 54 -1.68 0.99 -9.20
CA ASP A 54 -1.18 -0.24 -8.59
C ASP A 54 -0.38 0.06 -7.32
N LEU A 55 0.53 1.06 -7.36
CA LEU A 55 1.25 1.52 -6.17
C LEU A 55 0.33 1.97 -5.02
N ASN A 56 -0.72 2.73 -5.34
CA ASN A 56 -1.71 3.16 -4.35
C ASN A 56 -2.44 1.95 -3.76
N GLY A 57 -2.94 1.04 -4.60
CA GLY A 57 -3.67 -0.15 -4.13
C GLY A 57 -2.80 -1.07 -3.25
N ILE A 58 -1.52 -1.23 -3.60
CA ILE A 58 -0.55 -1.96 -2.78
C ILE A 58 -0.34 -1.26 -1.44
N ALA A 59 -0.16 0.06 -1.43
CA ALA A 59 0.06 0.82 -0.20
C ALA A 59 -1.17 0.79 0.72
N GLU A 60 -2.37 0.96 0.17
CA GLU A 60 -3.64 0.91 0.92
C GLU A 60 -3.84 -0.47 1.54
N LEU A 61 -3.71 -1.55 0.76
CA LEU A 61 -3.84 -2.92 1.27
C LEU A 61 -2.83 -3.22 2.39
N ALA A 62 -1.59 -2.75 2.23
CA ALA A 62 -0.55 -2.91 3.23
C ALA A 62 -0.87 -2.14 4.53
N ILE A 63 -1.30 -0.89 4.42
CA ILE A 63 -1.70 -0.07 5.58
C ILE A 63 -2.92 -0.67 6.27
N ASP A 64 -3.94 -1.11 5.55
CA ASP A 64 -5.14 -1.70 6.13
C ASP A 64 -4.82 -2.99 6.88
N THR A 65 -3.99 -3.85 6.28
CA THR A 65 -3.56 -5.10 6.91
C THR A 65 -2.76 -4.82 8.18
N LEU A 66 -1.78 -3.90 8.12
CA LEU A 66 -0.95 -3.53 9.26
C LEU A 66 -1.78 -2.86 10.37
N THR A 67 -2.66 -1.93 10.01
CA THR A 67 -3.51 -1.20 10.94
C THR A 67 -4.47 -2.14 11.66
N ARG A 68 -5.08 -3.09 10.95
CA ARG A 68 -5.95 -4.11 11.54
C ARG A 68 -5.20 -4.95 12.56
N ASP A 69 -4.02 -5.46 12.21
CA ASP A 69 -3.23 -6.31 13.11
C ASP A 69 -2.68 -5.52 14.31
N LEU A 70 -2.26 -4.28 14.10
CA LEU A 70 -1.82 -3.37 15.17
C LEU A 70 -2.97 -3.06 16.16
N ARG A 71 -4.20 -2.85 15.67
CA ARG A 71 -5.37 -2.63 16.54
C ARG A 71 -5.73 -3.85 17.39
N MET A 72 -5.38 -5.06 16.94
CA MET A 72 -5.59 -6.31 17.69
C MET A 72 -4.37 -6.73 18.51
N THR A 73 -3.35 -5.87 18.60
CA THR A 73 -2.12 -6.17 19.33
C THR A 73 -2.36 -6.11 20.84
N TYR A 74 -1.95 -7.16 21.53
CA TYR A 74 -1.92 -7.22 22.99
C TYR A 74 -0.57 -6.74 23.56
N THR A 75 0.54 -7.24 23.01
CA THR A 75 1.89 -6.81 23.40
C THR A 75 2.85 -6.84 22.22
N PHE A 76 3.89 -6.02 22.30
CA PHE A 76 5.02 -6.06 21.37
C PHE A 76 6.10 -6.98 21.93
N ASN A 77 6.69 -7.80 21.05
CA ASN A 77 7.88 -8.58 21.34
C ASN A 77 9.14 -7.86 20.84
N GLU A 78 9.05 -7.26 19.65
CA GLU A 78 10.16 -6.54 19.01
C GLU A 78 9.60 -5.40 18.16
N VAL A 79 10.17 -4.19 18.27
CA VAL A 79 9.86 -3.05 17.39
C VAL A 79 11.14 -2.43 16.85
N LYS A 80 11.44 -2.71 15.60
CA LYS A 80 12.56 -2.12 14.84
C LYS A 80 12.02 -1.39 13.61
N PRO A 81 12.80 -0.48 13.01
CA PRO A 81 12.35 0.26 11.85
C PRO A 81 11.95 -0.64 10.66
N ASP A 82 12.59 -1.79 10.49
CA ASP A 82 12.42 -2.75 9.40
C ASP A 82 11.69 -4.04 9.80
N ARG A 83 11.51 -4.28 11.11
CA ARG A 83 10.91 -5.49 11.65
C ARG A 83 10.01 -5.22 12.84
N LEU A 84 8.84 -5.83 12.86
CA LEU A 84 7.86 -5.70 13.93
C LEU A 84 7.36 -7.08 14.32
N THR A 85 7.44 -7.44 15.60
CA THR A 85 6.87 -8.68 16.12
C THR A 85 5.86 -8.36 17.21
N ILE A 86 4.63 -8.80 17.01
CA ILE A 86 3.50 -8.56 17.91
C ILE A 86 2.87 -9.86 18.35
N GLN A 87 2.22 -9.84 19.51
CA GLN A 87 1.27 -10.86 19.91
C GLN A 87 -0.12 -10.26 19.74
N ARG A 88 -0.94 -10.89 18.88
CA ARG A 88 -2.31 -10.47 18.63
C ARG A 88 -3.31 -11.38 19.31
N LEU A 89 -4.45 -10.80 19.67
CA LEU A 89 -5.62 -11.55 20.06
C LEU A 89 -6.16 -12.32 18.83
N PRO A 90 -6.67 -13.55 19.00
CA PRO A 90 -7.36 -14.26 17.94
C PRO A 90 -8.61 -13.46 17.54
N GLY A 91 -8.72 -13.12 16.25
CA GLY A 91 -9.83 -12.31 15.71
C GLY A 91 -11.10 -13.11 15.41
N GLU A 92 -11.16 -14.39 15.80
CA GLU A 92 -12.41 -15.14 15.79
C GLU A 92 -13.29 -14.62 16.93
N GLU A 93 -14.50 -14.21 16.57
CA GLU A 93 -15.56 -13.64 17.41
C GLU A 93 -15.34 -13.83 18.91
N ILE A 94 -14.72 -12.85 19.54
CA ILE A 94 -14.91 -12.64 20.97
C ILE A 94 -16.37 -12.22 21.10
N GLN A 95 -17.28 -13.19 21.21
CA GLN A 95 -18.69 -12.93 21.46
C GLN A 95 -18.76 -12.20 22.80
N SER A 96 -19.16 -10.94 22.72
CA SER A 96 -19.32 -10.03 23.84
C SER A 96 -20.21 -10.68 24.90
N GLY A 97 -19.62 -11.26 25.95
CA GLY A 97 -20.38 -11.90 27.03
C GLY A 97 -19.69 -13.07 27.73
N GLN A 98 -18.63 -13.67 27.16
CA GLN A 98 -17.84 -14.68 27.86
C GLN A 98 -16.61 -14.03 28.49
N GLY A 99 -16.53 -14.07 29.82
CA GLY A 99 -15.36 -13.64 30.57
C GLY A 99 -14.19 -14.58 30.30
N PHE A 100 -13.39 -14.27 29.28
CA PHE A 100 -12.17 -15.02 29.01
C PHE A 100 -11.07 -14.58 29.99
N SER A 101 -10.50 -15.55 30.71
CA SER A 101 -9.22 -15.35 31.40
C SER A 101 -8.13 -15.15 30.35
N VAL A 102 -7.26 -14.16 30.56
CA VAL A 102 -6.10 -13.86 29.71
C VAL A 102 -5.21 -15.10 29.49
N ASP A 103 -5.21 -16.03 30.44
CA ASP A 103 -4.42 -17.28 30.40
C ASP A 103 -4.98 -18.35 29.43
N GLN A 104 -6.24 -18.20 28.97
CA GLN A 104 -6.87 -19.12 28.02
C GLN A 104 -6.91 -18.58 26.58
N LEU A 105 -6.47 -17.34 26.37
CA LEU A 105 -6.39 -16.75 25.03
C LEU A 105 -5.14 -17.27 24.32
N HIS A 106 -5.34 -18.08 23.28
CA HIS A 106 -4.27 -18.49 22.38
C HIS A 106 -3.77 -17.29 21.56
N LEU A 107 -2.86 -16.51 22.15
CA LEU A 107 -2.20 -15.38 21.50
C LEU A 107 -1.41 -15.87 20.29
N LYS A 108 -1.63 -15.22 19.14
CA LYS A 108 -0.89 -15.54 17.92
C LYS A 108 0.26 -14.56 17.75
N ALA A 109 1.47 -15.06 17.59
CA ALA A 109 2.61 -14.23 17.21
C ALA A 109 2.51 -13.87 15.72
N VAL A 110 2.54 -12.58 15.40
CA VAL A 110 2.64 -12.09 14.03
C VAL A 110 3.93 -11.31 13.89
N GLU A 111 4.71 -11.69 12.89
CA GLU A 111 5.97 -11.04 12.54
C GLU A 111 5.84 -10.37 11.18
N TYR A 112 6.29 -9.12 11.11
CA TYR A 112 6.49 -8.37 9.89
C TYR A 112 7.97 -8.11 9.70
N ALA A 113 8.51 -8.47 8.54
CA ALA A 113 9.90 -8.23 8.21
C ALA A 113 10.03 -7.67 6.79
N LEU A 114 10.73 -6.54 6.67
CA LEU A 114 11.14 -6.00 5.38
C LEU A 114 12.37 -6.74 4.88
N VAL A 115 12.21 -7.45 3.77
CA VAL A 115 13.31 -8.15 3.08
C VAL A 115 13.67 -7.34 1.85
N LYS A 116 14.85 -6.71 1.86
CA LYS A 116 15.40 -6.02 0.70
C LYS A 116 16.30 -6.97 -0.09
N GLY A 117 15.86 -7.36 -1.29
CA GLY A 117 16.70 -8.03 -2.27
C GLY A 117 17.47 -7.03 -3.14
N GLU A 118 18.26 -7.54 -4.10
CA GLU A 118 19.06 -6.69 -5.00
C GLU A 118 18.22 -5.80 -5.91
N GLN A 119 17.04 -6.27 -6.32
CA GLN A 119 16.17 -5.57 -7.28
C GLN A 119 14.80 -5.19 -6.71
N ARG A 120 14.38 -5.81 -5.61
CA ARG A 120 13.03 -5.65 -5.07
C ARG A 120 13.04 -5.71 -3.55
N ALA A 121 12.17 -4.91 -2.93
CA ALA A 121 11.87 -4.94 -1.52
C ALA A 121 10.50 -5.61 -1.29
N LYS A 122 10.42 -6.50 -0.29
CA LYS A 122 9.19 -7.21 0.07
C LYS A 122 8.91 -7.06 1.55
N LEU A 123 7.66 -6.80 1.93
CA LEU A 123 7.22 -6.91 3.32
C LEU A 123 6.52 -8.26 3.50
N VAL A 124 7.05 -9.10 4.38
CA VAL A 124 6.51 -10.43 4.66
C VAL A 124 5.85 -10.43 6.02
N ARG A 125 4.63 -10.94 6.10
CA ARG A 125 3.87 -11.21 7.32
C ARG A 125 3.90 -12.71 7.60
N LYS A 126 4.38 -13.13 8.76
CA LYS A 126 4.32 -14.53 9.24
C LYS A 126 3.43 -14.64 10.44
N GLU A 127 2.54 -15.63 10.46
CA GLU A 127 1.68 -15.91 11.61
C GLU A 127 2.07 -17.25 12.26
N GLY A 128 2.73 -17.17 13.41
CA GLY A 128 3.28 -18.35 14.09
C GLY A 128 4.57 -18.89 13.44
N MET A 129 5.15 -19.93 14.05
CA MET A 129 6.46 -20.46 13.65
C MET A 129 6.41 -21.37 12.40
N ALA A 130 5.25 -21.90 12.04
CA ALA A 130 5.08 -22.86 10.95
C ALA A 130 4.57 -22.24 9.64
N ASP A 131 4.27 -20.95 9.62
CA ASP A 131 3.74 -20.26 8.45
C ASP A 131 4.87 -19.87 7.49
N ALA A 132 4.69 -20.21 6.20
CA ALA A 132 5.63 -19.88 5.13
C ALA A 132 5.76 -18.36 4.90
N GLY A 133 4.81 -17.58 5.43
CA GLY A 133 4.80 -16.13 5.37
C GLY A 133 4.08 -15.62 4.13
N LYS A 134 3.14 -14.72 4.35
CA LYS A 134 2.38 -14.03 3.31
C LYS A 134 3.10 -12.75 2.92
N VAL A 135 3.37 -12.58 1.63
CA VAL A 135 3.88 -11.32 1.08
C VAL A 135 2.75 -10.28 1.11
N ILE A 136 2.96 -9.17 1.81
CA ILE A 136 2.02 -8.05 1.88
C ILE A 136 2.19 -7.13 0.68
N PHE A 137 3.43 -6.81 0.35
CA PHE A 137 3.77 -6.09 -0.86
C PHE A 137 5.15 -6.49 -1.39
N GLU A 138 5.34 -6.28 -2.69
CA GLU A 138 6.61 -6.40 -3.39
C GLU A 138 6.74 -5.21 -4.35
N VAL A 139 7.81 -4.43 -4.21
CA VAL A 139 8.07 -3.21 -4.97
C VAL A 139 9.55 -3.13 -5.33
N ASP A 140 9.94 -2.23 -6.22
CA ASP A 140 11.35 -2.08 -6.63
C ASP A 140 12.20 -1.51 -5.48
N ASP A 141 11.67 -0.54 -4.73
CA ASP A 141 12.33 0.02 -3.55
C ASP A 141 11.32 0.43 -2.47
N ALA A 142 11.75 0.32 -1.21
CA ALA A 142 10.97 0.71 -0.04
C ALA A 142 11.86 1.40 1.00
N ALA A 143 11.34 2.34 1.78
CA ALA A 143 12.10 2.93 2.89
C ALA A 143 12.58 1.86 3.89
N LYS A 144 13.76 2.11 4.50
CA LYS A 144 14.29 1.24 5.58
C LYS A 144 13.48 1.36 6.87
N GLU A 145 12.91 2.54 7.10
CA GLU A 145 12.14 2.86 8.30
C GLU A 145 10.65 2.81 7.98
N ILE A 146 10.05 1.64 8.21
CA ILE A 146 8.61 1.43 8.08
C ILE A 146 7.91 1.69 9.40
N PHE A 147 8.49 1.23 10.52
CA PHE A 147 7.85 1.30 11.83
C PHE A 147 8.56 2.31 12.74
N THR A 148 7.77 3.14 13.41
CA THR A 148 8.26 3.98 14.50
C THR A 148 7.27 3.90 15.65
N ALA A 149 7.70 3.37 16.79
CA ALA A 149 6.87 3.33 18.00
C ALA A 149 7.04 4.60 18.83
N TYR A 150 5.97 4.94 19.54
CA TYR A 150 5.91 6.07 20.47
C TYR A 150 5.28 5.64 21.78
N VAL A 151 5.83 6.17 22.87
CA VAL A 151 5.28 6.04 24.22
C VAL A 151 4.69 7.37 24.64
N LEU A 152 3.58 7.30 25.35
CA LEU A 152 2.92 8.45 25.96
C LEU A 152 3.47 8.66 27.38
N ASP A 153 4.14 9.79 27.61
CA ASP A 153 4.41 10.26 28.97
C ASP A 153 3.24 11.11 29.45
N VAL A 154 2.58 10.62 30.50
CA VAL A 154 1.57 11.36 31.24
C VAL A 154 2.27 12.02 32.43
N PRO A 155 2.41 13.35 32.45
CA PRO A 155 3.04 14.04 33.57
C PRO A 155 2.24 13.80 34.86
N GLN A 156 2.94 13.43 35.95
CA GLN A 156 2.31 13.11 37.24
C GLN A 156 1.96 14.35 38.09
N GLU A 157 2.50 15.52 37.76
CA GLU A 157 2.20 16.75 38.50
C GLU A 157 1.00 17.48 37.89
N LYS A 158 0.11 18.01 38.75
CA LYS A 158 -1.11 18.79 38.44
C LYS A 158 -0.83 20.17 37.78
N GLY A 159 0.22 20.27 36.97
CA GLY A 159 0.51 21.43 36.12
C GLY A 159 0.04 21.16 34.69
N ASP A 160 -0.25 22.24 33.97
CA ASP A 160 -0.84 22.33 32.62
C ASP A 160 0.06 21.73 31.50
N GLN A 161 0.61 20.54 31.73
CA GLN A 161 1.48 19.84 30.79
C GLN A 161 0.66 18.81 30.03
N PHE A 162 0.45 19.11 28.74
CA PHE A 162 -0.16 18.17 27.81
C PHE A 162 0.68 16.89 27.69
N PRO A 163 0.06 15.71 27.53
CA PRO A 163 0.76 14.46 27.31
C PRO A 163 1.72 14.57 26.11
N ARG A 164 2.95 14.07 26.25
CA ARG A 164 3.95 14.12 25.18
C ARG A 164 4.25 12.71 24.68
N PHE A 165 4.29 12.57 23.35
CA PHE A 165 4.78 11.36 22.71
C PHE A 165 6.27 11.49 22.45
N HIS A 166 7.06 10.54 22.94
CA HIS A 166 8.46 10.40 22.59
C HIS A 166 8.66 9.13 21.75
N VAL A 167 9.65 9.16 20.86
CA VAL A 167 10.02 7.98 20.05
C VAL A 167 10.56 6.93 21.00
N PHE A 168 10.04 5.71 20.88
CA PHE A 168 10.54 4.56 21.61
C PHE A 168 11.86 4.11 20.97
N ASP A 169 12.95 4.21 21.71
CA ASP A 169 14.25 3.69 21.28
C ASP A 169 14.39 2.25 21.73
N THR A 170 14.46 1.31 20.77
CA THR A 170 14.63 -0.11 21.07
C THR A 170 16.04 -0.45 21.57
N VAL A 171 17.01 0.45 21.43
CA VAL A 171 18.40 0.19 21.81
C VAL A 171 18.58 0.40 23.32
N GLY A 172 18.61 -0.71 24.06
CA GLY A 172 19.01 -0.73 25.48
C GLY A 172 17.87 -0.69 26.51
N GLN A 173 16.61 -0.72 26.07
CA GLN A 173 15.46 -0.74 26.99
C GLN A 173 15.02 -2.17 27.36
N PRO A 174 14.67 -2.44 28.63
CA PRO A 174 14.19 -3.74 29.07
C PRO A 174 12.81 -4.07 28.47
N SER A 175 12.52 -5.36 28.29
CA SER A 175 11.29 -5.88 27.66
C SER A 175 9.98 -5.38 28.28
N GLY A 176 10.00 -4.89 29.53
CA GLY A 176 8.85 -4.29 30.20
C GLY A 176 8.38 -2.96 29.59
N GLU A 177 9.27 -2.19 28.94
CA GLU A 177 8.92 -0.89 28.37
C GLU A 177 8.16 -1.00 27.04
N LEU A 178 8.26 -2.14 26.35
CA LEU A 178 7.48 -2.45 25.14
C LEU A 178 5.96 -2.43 25.39
N LYS A 179 5.53 -2.67 26.64
CA LYS A 179 4.11 -2.58 27.04
C LYS A 179 3.59 -1.15 27.14
N ARG A 180 4.49 -0.15 27.18
CA ARG A 180 4.14 1.28 27.25
C ARG A 180 3.90 1.90 25.87
N ILE A 181 4.17 1.18 24.79
CA ILE A 181 3.96 1.68 23.42
C ILE A 181 2.48 1.94 23.22
N THR A 182 2.13 3.20 22.98
CA THR A 182 0.73 3.65 22.82
C THR A 182 0.38 3.96 21.36
N LEU A 183 1.39 4.25 20.55
CA LEU A 183 1.21 4.66 19.16
C LEU A 183 2.30 4.03 18.30
N VAL A 184 1.92 3.48 17.16
CA VAL A 184 2.84 3.06 16.10
C VAL A 184 2.56 3.87 14.85
N ARG A 185 3.58 4.54 14.34
CA ARG A 185 3.57 5.16 13.02
C ARG A 185 4.07 4.14 12.00
N VAL A 186 3.29 3.91 10.96
CA VAL A 186 3.65 3.12 9.79
C VAL A 186 3.92 4.09 8.64
N SER A 187 5.12 4.07 8.07
CA SER A 187 5.57 4.94 6.99
C SER A 187 6.00 4.10 5.79
N LEU A 188 5.15 4.02 4.78
CA LEU A 188 5.44 3.30 3.53
C LEU A 188 5.86 4.29 2.46
N ALA A 189 7.17 4.41 2.23
CA ALA A 189 7.67 5.05 1.02
C ALA A 189 8.03 3.96 0.01
N LEU A 190 7.24 3.83 -1.06
CA LEU A 190 7.32 2.75 -2.05
C LEU A 190 7.64 3.32 -3.44
N LYS A 191 8.33 2.51 -4.26
CA LYS A 191 8.70 2.86 -5.63
C LYS A 191 8.46 1.68 -6.57
N ILE A 192 7.81 1.94 -7.70
CA ILE A 192 7.74 1.03 -8.86
C ILE A 192 8.14 1.84 -10.10
N ALA A 193 9.09 1.33 -10.88
CA ALA A 193 9.68 1.97 -12.05
C ALA A 193 10.19 3.40 -11.76
N ASN A 194 9.47 4.42 -12.21
CA ASN A 194 9.79 5.83 -11.97
C ASN A 194 8.84 6.53 -10.99
N ASP A 195 7.76 5.86 -10.59
CA ASP A 195 6.75 6.43 -9.72
C ASP A 195 7.02 6.09 -8.26
N ARG A 196 6.70 7.04 -7.39
CA ARG A 196 6.92 6.97 -5.95
C ARG A 196 5.67 7.40 -5.21
N ILE A 197 5.40 6.72 -4.11
CA ILE A 197 4.34 7.08 -3.18
C ILE A 197 4.90 7.07 -1.76
N HIS A 198 4.41 8.00 -0.94
CA HIS A 198 4.69 8.00 0.49
C HIS A 198 3.36 8.06 1.25
N VAL A 199 3.04 6.98 1.96
CA VAL A 199 1.85 6.86 2.80
C VAL A 199 2.29 6.75 4.25
N ILE A 200 1.68 7.55 5.11
CA ILE A 200 1.92 7.52 6.56
C ILE A 200 0.61 7.26 7.26
N SER A 201 0.56 6.22 8.08
CA SER A 201 -0.54 5.94 9.00
C SER A 201 -0.06 5.99 10.45
N LYS A 202 -0.91 6.49 11.34
CA LYS A 202 -0.68 6.53 12.78
C LYS A 202 -1.73 5.66 13.44
N VAL A 203 -1.29 4.59 14.08
CA VAL A 203 -2.17 3.60 14.69
C VAL A 203 -2.05 3.71 16.21
N PHE A 204 -3.08 4.27 16.83
CA PHE A 204 -3.23 4.24 18.28
C PHE A 204 -3.60 2.82 18.69
N LEU A 205 -2.84 2.30 19.64
CA LEU A 205 -3.04 0.95 20.14
C LEU A 205 -4.10 0.99 21.22
N PRO A 206 -4.92 -0.07 21.36
CA PRO A 206 -5.70 -0.22 22.57
C PRO A 206 -4.72 -0.19 23.74
N LEU A 207 -4.99 0.67 24.73
CA LEU A 207 -4.27 0.59 26.00
C LEU A 207 -4.35 -0.88 26.43
N ALA A 208 -3.19 -1.50 26.67
CA ALA A 208 -3.15 -2.88 27.16
C ALA A 208 -4.22 -2.99 28.24
N TYR A 209 -5.08 -4.02 28.16
CA TYR A 209 -6.14 -4.31 29.12
C TYR A 209 -5.52 -4.58 30.50
N ASN A 210 -4.95 -3.54 31.10
CA ASN A 210 -4.68 -3.42 32.50
C ASN A 210 -6.01 -3.00 33.08
N ASN A 211 -6.53 -3.84 33.98
CA ASN A 211 -7.74 -3.67 34.79
C ASN A 211 -7.77 -2.36 35.65
N THR A 212 -7.11 -1.28 35.24
CA THR A 212 -6.92 -0.06 36.04
C THR A 212 -7.19 1.24 35.28
N LEU A 213 -7.55 1.22 33.99
CA LEU A 213 -7.90 2.43 33.23
C LEU A 213 -9.22 2.37 32.47
N GLN A 214 -10.15 1.50 32.85
CA GLN A 214 -11.58 1.79 32.69
C GLN A 214 -12.09 2.46 33.97
N ALA A 215 -11.59 3.67 34.25
CA ALA A 215 -12.22 4.52 35.25
C ALA A 215 -13.51 5.10 34.64
N ASN A 216 -14.65 4.66 35.15
CA ASN A 216 -15.97 5.26 35.01
C ASN A 216 -16.64 5.18 33.63
N TRP A 217 -17.09 3.99 33.26
CA TRP A 217 -18.39 3.83 32.56
C TRP A 217 -19.42 3.24 33.54
N ASN A 218 -19.57 3.89 34.70
CA ASN A 218 -20.84 3.85 35.41
C ASN A 218 -21.68 4.97 34.80
N VAL A 219 -22.49 4.61 33.81
CA VAL A 219 -23.63 5.42 33.41
C VAL A 219 -24.65 5.20 34.52
N GLU A 220 -24.98 6.28 35.25
CA GLU A 220 -26.13 6.36 36.15
C GLU A 220 -27.45 6.01 35.42
#